data_AF-A0AA87Q615-F1
#
_entry.id   AF-A0AA87Q615-F1
#
_cell.length_a   1.000
_cell.length_b   1.000
_cell.length_c   1.000
_cell.angle_alpha   90.00
_cell.angle_beta   90.00
_cell.angle_gamma   90.00
#
_symmetry.space_group_name_H-M   'P 1'
#
loop_
_entity.id
_entity.type
_entity.pdbx_description
1 polymer ?
#
loop_
_entity_poly.entity_id
_entity_poly.type
_entity_poly.pdbx_seq_one_letter_code
_entity_poly.pdbx_strand_id
1 'polypeptide(L)'
;MGVRLVAFGMGVFLVGVGTAHAYCSEPSAPYCVSSYGKFDSQSDFEQCKREVESYKSEIEDFVRCEQRDVDEANDAAKKAASEAEDALRTAKNAVNEQYSNYNDAVNNFNNRANSN
;
A
#
# COMPACT_ATOMS: atom_id res chain seq x y z
N MET A 1 2.40 -3.91 -5.79
CA MET A 1 2.89 -5.30 -5.90
C MET A 1 3.00 -5.92 -4.51
N GLY A 2 1.96 -6.61 -4.03
CA GLY A 2 1.98 -7.30 -2.73
C GLY A 2 2.30 -8.77 -2.90
N VAL A 3 3.45 -9.23 -2.41
CA VAL A 3 3.83 -10.65 -2.44
C VAL A 3 3.26 -11.33 -1.20
N ARG A 4 2.51 -12.42 -1.38
CA ARG A 4 2.04 -13.25 -0.27
C ARG A 4 2.79 -14.58 -0.25
N LEU A 5 3.39 -14.87 0.90
CA LEU A 5 4.12 -16.11 1.16
C LEU A 5 3.11 -17.20 1.54
N VAL A 6 3.09 -18.28 0.76
CA VAL A 6 2.33 -19.48 1.12
C VAL A 6 3.33 -20.61 1.31
N ALA A 7 3.43 -21.13 2.54
CA ALA A 7 4.33 -22.21 2.89
C ALA A 7 3.60 -23.55 2.83
N PHE A 8 3.93 -24.36 1.82
CA PHE A 8 3.63 -25.80 1.82
C PHE A 8 4.98 -26.53 1.82
N GLY A 9 5.21 -27.38 2.83
CA GLY A 9 6.31 -28.35 2.89
C GLY A 9 7.65 -27.91 2.28
N MET A 10 8.52 -27.31 3.09
CA MET A 10 9.94 -27.02 2.81
C MET A 10 10.26 -26.15 1.57
N GLY A 11 9.25 -25.66 0.84
CA GLY A 11 9.42 -24.73 -0.29
C GLY A 11 8.63 -23.43 -0.10
N VAL A 12 9.32 -22.30 -0.17
CA VAL A 12 8.69 -20.98 -0.23
C VAL A 12 8.35 -20.69 -1.69
N PHE A 13 7.08 -20.79 -2.07
CA PHE A 13 6.61 -20.37 -3.39
C PHE A 13 6.13 -18.92 -3.34
N LEU A 14 6.74 -18.08 -4.20
CA LEU A 14 6.31 -16.69 -4.42
C LEU A 14 5.13 -16.72 -5.39
N VAL A 15 3.90 -16.64 -4.89
CA VAL A 15 2.71 -16.50 -5.74
C VAL A 15 2.50 -15.02 -6.02
N GLY A 16 2.76 -14.61 -7.26
CA GLY A 16 2.50 -13.25 -7.72
C GLY A 16 1.00 -13.03 -7.88
N VAL A 17 0.42 -12.18 -7.02
CA VAL A 17 -0.96 -11.73 -7.18
C VAL A 17 -0.95 -10.61 -8.22
N GLY A 18 -1.39 -10.91 -9.45
CA GLY A 18 -1.53 -9.91 -10.50
C GLY A 18 -2.67 -8.96 -10.15
N THR A 19 -2.34 -7.77 -9.69
CA THR A 19 -3.31 -6.67 -9.58
C THR A 19 -3.61 -6.17 -10.98
N ALA A 20 -4.84 -6.37 -11.43
CA ALA A 20 -5.36 -5.75 -12.64
C ALA A 20 -5.49 -4.24 -12.37
N HIS A 21 -4.38 -3.52 -12.51
CA HIS A 21 -4.36 -2.07 -12.41
C HIS A 21 -5.19 -1.50 -13.57
N ALA A 22 -6.34 -0.93 -13.24
CA ALA A 22 -7.02 -0.04 -14.17
C ALA A 22 -6.11 1.18 -14.34
N TYR A 23 -5.39 1.26 -15.46
CA TYR A 23 -4.41 2.31 -15.68
C TYR A 23 -5.14 3.68 -15.70
N CYS A 24 -4.91 4.51 -14.69
CA CYS A 24 -5.41 5.87 -14.65
C CYS A 24 -4.71 6.65 -15.77
N SER A 25 -5.45 7.05 -16.80
CA SER A 25 -4.90 7.76 -17.95
C SER A 25 -5.07 9.26 -17.75
N GLU A 26 -3.96 10.00 -17.76
CA GLU A 26 -3.99 11.46 -17.64
C GLU A 26 -4.69 12.07 -18.87
N PRO A 27 -5.72 12.91 -18.68
CA PRO A 27 -6.40 13.55 -19.80
C PRO A 27 -5.53 14.67 -20.38
N SER A 28 -5.60 14.85 -21.70
CA SER A 28 -4.85 15.91 -22.40
C SER A 28 -5.69 17.18 -22.51
N ALA A 29 -5.07 18.33 -22.24
CA ALA A 29 -5.75 19.62 -22.39
C ALA A 29 -6.20 19.86 -23.84
N PRO A 30 -7.39 20.46 -24.06
CA PRO A 30 -7.88 20.74 -25.40
C PRO A 30 -7.01 21.78 -26.10
N TYR A 31 -6.76 21.58 -27.40
CA TYR A 31 -5.85 22.41 -28.19
C TYR A 31 -6.28 23.89 -28.24
N CYS A 32 -7.57 24.17 -28.12
CA CYS A 32 -8.09 25.53 -28.14
C CYS A 32 -7.58 26.41 -26.99
N VAL A 33 -7.10 25.81 -25.89
CA VAL A 33 -6.53 26.52 -24.73
C VAL A 33 -5.05 26.86 -24.95
N SER A 34 -4.34 26.06 -25.74
CA SER A 34 -2.93 26.29 -26.09
C SER A 34 -2.74 27.06 -27.40
N SER A 35 -3.83 27.29 -28.15
CA SER A 35 -3.81 28.07 -29.39
C SER A 35 -3.57 29.56 -29.12
N TYR A 36 -2.63 30.16 -29.87
CA TYR A 36 -2.35 31.59 -29.82
C TYR A 36 -3.33 32.37 -30.71
N GLY A 37 -4.20 33.18 -30.11
CA GLY A 37 -5.09 34.07 -30.83
C GLY A 37 -6.43 34.28 -30.14
N LYS A 38 -7.23 35.21 -30.67
CA LYS A 38 -8.66 35.30 -30.32
C LYS A 38 -9.43 34.23 -31.07
N PHE A 39 -10.58 33.83 -30.55
CA PHE A 39 -11.51 32.99 -31.31
C PHE A 39 -11.96 33.70 -32.59
N ASP A 40 -11.99 32.95 -33.70
CA ASP A 40 -12.38 33.47 -35.01
C ASP A 40 -13.91 33.63 -35.12
N SER A 41 -14.67 32.86 -34.33
CA SER A 41 -16.12 32.95 -34.25
C SER A 41 -16.68 32.62 -32.86
N GLN A 42 -17.95 32.97 -32.64
CA GLN A 42 -18.69 32.55 -31.45
C GLN A 42 -18.82 31.02 -31.36
N SER A 43 -18.92 30.34 -32.51
CA SER A 43 -19.01 28.87 -32.55
C SER A 43 -17.73 28.22 -32.00
N ASP A 44 -16.56 28.75 -32.36
CA ASP A 44 -15.26 28.23 -31.91
C ASP A 44 -15.08 28.42 -30.40
N PHE A 45 -15.52 29.56 -29.88
CA PHE A 45 -15.54 29.83 -28.45
C PHE A 45 -16.44 28.84 -27.70
N GLU A 46 -17.69 28.65 -28.14
CA GLU A 46 -18.63 27.75 -27.47
C GLU A 46 -18.19 26.28 -27.57
N GLN A 47 -17.55 25.89 -28.68
CA GLN A 47 -16.96 24.55 -28.80
C GLN A 47 -15.80 24.37 -27.82
N CYS A 48 -14.85 25.29 -27.79
CA CYS A 48 -13.73 25.25 -26.87
C CYS A 48 -14.20 25.21 -25.41
N LYS A 49 -15.23 25.99 -25.09
CA LYS A 49 -15.84 25.99 -23.75
C LYS A 49 -16.35 24.59 -23.36
N ARG A 50 -17.07 23.90 -24.26
CA ARG A 50 -17.54 22.53 -24.00
C ARG A 50 -16.39 21.54 -23.83
N GLU A 51 -15.33 21.67 -24.63
CA GLU A 51 -14.14 20.82 -24.52
C GLU A 51 -13.42 21.04 -23.17
N VAL A 52 -13.31 22.28 -22.71
CA VAL A 52 -12.75 22.62 -21.39
C VAL A 52 -13.62 22.09 -20.25
N GLU A 53 -14.95 22.16 -20.38
CA GLU A 53 -15.89 21.58 -19.40
C GLU A 53 -15.80 20.05 -19.36
N SER A 54 -15.63 19.38 -20.51
CA SER A 54 -15.35 17.94 -20.57
C SER A 54 -14.01 17.60 -19.92
N TYR A 55 -12.96 18.35 -20.27
CA TYR A 55 -11.61 18.15 -19.74
C TYR A 55 -11.57 18.25 -18.21
N LYS A 56 -12.33 19.19 -17.62
CA LYS A 56 -12.50 19.27 -16.16
C LYS A 56 -13.04 17.95 -15.59
N SER A 57 -14.07 17.39 -16.22
CA SER A 57 -14.70 16.15 -15.74
C SER A 57 -13.74 14.97 -15.82
N GLU A 58 -12.96 14.90 -16.90
CA GLU A 58 -11.90 13.89 -17.09
C GLU A 58 -10.78 14.02 -16.05
N ILE A 59 -10.38 15.25 -15.68
CA ILE A 59 -9.42 15.46 -14.58
C ILE A 59 -9.97 14.93 -13.26
N GLU A 60 -11.24 15.21 -12.96
CA GLU A 60 -11.86 14.74 -11.73
C GLU A 60 -11.93 13.20 -11.68
N ASP A 61 -12.22 12.55 -12.81
CA ASP A 61 -12.17 11.09 -12.94
C ASP A 61 -10.74 10.55 -12.76
N PHE A 62 -9.75 11.20 -13.36
CA PHE A 62 -8.35 10.83 -13.21
C PHE A 62 -7.89 10.93 -11.75
N VAL A 63 -8.18 12.04 -11.07
CA VAL A 63 -7.84 12.22 -9.65
C VAL A 63 -8.53 11.17 -8.78
N ARG A 64 -9.82 10.87 -9.02
CA ARG A 64 -10.53 9.79 -8.30
C ARG A 64 -9.89 8.43 -8.54
N CYS A 65 -9.41 8.17 -9.76
CA CYS A 65 -8.71 6.95 -10.09
C CYS A 65 -7.41 6.83 -9.29
N GLU A 66 -6.55 7.86 -9.35
CA GLU A 66 -5.28 7.91 -8.62
C GLU A 66 -5.47 7.80 -7.10
N GLN A 67 -6.51 8.42 -6.54
CA GLN A 67 -6.83 8.30 -5.11
C GLN A 67 -7.11 6.85 -4.71
N ARG A 68 -7.84 6.07 -5.53
CA ARG A 68 -8.08 4.66 -5.24
C ARG A 68 -6.79 3.84 -5.28
N ASP A 69 -5.90 4.11 -6.24
CA ASP A 69 -4.62 3.42 -6.34
C ASP A 69 -3.73 3.70 -5.12
N VAL A 70 -3.73 4.95 -4.64
CA VAL A 70 -3.06 5.36 -3.41
C VAL A 70 -3.67 4.68 -2.18
N ASP A 71 -5.00 4.66 -2.07
CA ASP A 71 -5.71 4.05 -0.94
C ASP A 71 -5.48 2.54 -0.88
N GLU A 72 -5.53 1.84 -2.03
CA GLU A 72 -5.23 0.42 -2.12
C GLU A 72 -3.79 0.12 -1.68
N ALA A 73 -2.82 0.93 -2.15
CA ALA A 73 -1.43 0.80 -1.75
C ALA A 73 -1.24 1.04 -0.24
N ASN A 74 -1.93 2.03 0.32
CA ASN A 74 -1.88 2.37 1.74
C ASN A 74 -2.48 1.25 2.60
N ASP A 75 -3.62 0.69 2.19
CA ASP A 75 -4.26 -0.41 2.91
C ASP A 75 -3.44 -1.69 2.86
N ALA A 76 -2.80 -1.98 1.72
CA ALA A 76 -1.81 -3.06 1.63
C ALA A 76 -0.63 -2.84 2.58
N ALA A 77 -0.10 -1.61 2.66
CA ALA A 77 1.00 -1.27 3.55
C ALA A 77 0.61 -1.37 5.04
N LYS A 78 -0.56 -0.84 5.43
CA LYS A 78 -1.09 -0.95 6.80
C LYS A 78 -1.25 -2.40 7.21
N LYS A 79 -1.78 -3.24 6.32
CA LYS A 79 -1.94 -4.67 6.58
C LYS A 79 -0.60 -5.35 6.82
N ALA A 80 0.39 -5.10 5.97
CA ALA A 80 1.72 -5.65 6.15
C ALA A 80 2.38 -5.17 7.47
N ALA A 81 2.20 -3.90 7.83
CA ALA A 81 2.68 -3.36 9.11
C ALA A 81 2.00 -4.05 10.30
N SER A 82 0.68 -4.22 10.27
CA SER A 82 -0.08 -4.90 11.32
C SER A 82 0.36 -6.36 11.49
N GLU A 83 0.56 -7.10 10.39
CA GLU A 83 1.07 -8.47 10.42
C GLU A 83 2.49 -8.53 11.03
N ALA A 84 3.35 -7.55 10.72
CA ALA A 84 4.70 -7.46 11.28
C ALA A 84 4.70 -7.15 12.79
N GLU A 85 3.82 -6.27 13.25
CA GLU A 85 3.65 -5.96 14.67
C GLU A 85 3.21 -7.18 15.48
N ASP A 86 2.27 -7.97 14.95
CA ASP A 86 1.83 -9.21 15.59
C ASP A 86 2.94 -10.27 15.66
N ALA A 87 3.72 -10.41 14.59
CA ALA A 87 4.89 -11.29 14.59
C ALA A 87 5.93 -10.85 15.64
N LEU A 88 6.20 -9.54 15.73
CA LEU A 88 7.11 -8.97 16.74
C LEU A 88 6.59 -9.20 18.17
N ARG A 89 5.29 -9.01 18.41
CA ARG A 89 4.66 -9.26 19.71
C ARG A 89 4.82 -10.72 20.13
N THR A 90 4.59 -11.65 19.19
CA THR A 90 4.77 -13.08 19.42
C THR A 90 6.23 -13.42 19.75
N ALA A 91 7.18 -12.88 18.99
CA ALA A 91 8.60 -13.07 19.25
C ALA A 91 9.02 -12.54 20.63
N LYS A 92 8.54 -11.35 21.02
CA LYS A 92 8.80 -10.77 22.35
C LYS A 92 8.31 -11.68 23.48
N ASN A 93 7.12 -12.25 23.34
CA ASN A 93 6.57 -13.15 24.35
C ASN A 93 7.42 -14.42 24.49
N ALA A 94 7.83 -15.02 23.37
CA ALA A 94 8.69 -16.20 23.38
C ALA A 94 10.06 -15.92 24.03
N VAL A 95 10.65 -14.75 23.74
CA VAL A 95 11.92 -14.33 24.38
C VAL A 95 11.75 -14.16 25.89
N ASN A 96 10.66 -13.52 26.34
CA ASN A 96 10.39 -13.33 27.76
C ASN A 96 10.20 -14.67 28.50
N GLU A 97 9.50 -15.61 27.86
CA GLU A 97 9.33 -16.97 28.40
C GLU A 97 10.68 -17.69 28.54
N GLN A 98 11.53 -17.64 27.52
CA GLN A 98 12.87 -18.23 27.58
C GLN A 98 13.71 -17.62 28.70
N TYR A 99 13.65 -16.29 28.89
CA TYR A 99 14.37 -15.62 29.96
C TYR A 99 13.87 -16.04 31.34
N SER A 100 12.54 -16.19 31.52
CA SER A 100 11.96 -16.72 32.76
C SER A 100 12.44 -18.13 33.05
N ASN A 101 12.33 -19.03 32.07
CA ASN A 101 12.76 -20.43 32.20
C ASN A 101 14.26 -20.54 32.54
N TYR A 102 15.09 -19.68 31.93
CA TYR A 102 16.51 -19.61 32.25
C TYR A 102 16.74 -19.20 33.71
N ASN A 103 16.09 -18.13 34.19
CA ASN A 103 16.25 -17.67 35.57
C ASN A 103 15.79 -18.73 36.58
N ASP A 104 14.68 -19.43 36.29
CA ASP A 104 14.19 -20.52 37.13
C ASP A 104 15.20 -21.68 37.22
N ALA A 105 15.81 -22.05 36.09
CA ALA A 105 16.85 -23.07 36.05
C ALA A 105 18.08 -22.66 36.87
N VAL A 106 18.54 -21.41 36.74
CA VAL A 106 19.66 -20.86 37.51
C VAL A 106 19.34 -20.83 39.00
N ASN A 107 18.14 -20.39 39.40
CA ASN A 107 17.70 -20.38 40.79
C ASN A 107 17.68 -21.79 41.39
N ASN A 108 17.14 -22.76 40.64
CA ASN A 108 17.13 -24.16 41.07
C ASN A 108 18.54 -24.72 41.26
N PHE A 109 19.45 -24.42 40.32
CA PHE A 109 20.85 -24.80 40.40
C PHE A 109 21.53 -24.21 41.64
N ASN A 110 21.39 -22.90 41.88
CA ASN A 110 21.98 -22.22 43.02
C ASN A 110 21.45 -22.76 44.36
N ASN A 111 20.16 -23.05 44.45
CA ASN A 111 19.56 -23.64 45.66
C ASN A 111 20.12 -25.03 45.97
N ARG A 112 20.38 -25.86 44.95
CA ARG A 112 21.01 -27.18 45.14
C ARG A 112 22.47 -27.04 45.59
N ALA A 113 23.20 -26.07 45.03
CA ALA A 113 24.60 -25.82 45.40
C ALA A 113 24.76 -25.35 46.86
N ASN A 114 23.83 -24.53 47.36
CA ASN A 114 23.85 -24.00 48.73
C ASN A 114 23.23 -24.94 49.79
N SER A 115 22.71 -26.10 49.39
CA SER A 115 22.08 -27.08 50.29
C SER A 115 23.05 -28.14 50.84
N ASN A 116 24.37 -27.98 50.63
CA ASN A 116 25.44 -28.78 51.23
C ASN A 116 26.22 -27.96 52.26
#